data_AF-A0A1I8BP39-F1
#
_entry.id   AF-A0A1I8BP39-F1
#
_cell.length_a   1.000
_cell.length_b   1.000
_cell.length_c   1.000
_cell.angle_alpha   90.00
_cell.angle_beta   90.00
_cell.angle_gamma   90.00
#
_symmetry.space_group_name_H-M   'P 1'
#
loop_
_entity.id
_entity.type
_entity.pdbx_description
1 polymer ?
#
loop_
_entity_poly.entity_id
_entity_poly.type
_entity_poly.pdbx_seq_one_letter_code
_entity_poly.pdbx_strand_id
1 'polypeptide(L)'
;MFVQTNLETIGSPYSMTMFGWTEQKAVEVISIAQALVGAITFATYIFYIYFKSSNMELNFRLSCILSILGLGVFHVVTFPWPFLSNPLQVYTEKERLAYKIEHLPSDLEPVGCNTDKFNWCQSTGQVNVWLYFISYVVFIGLAFPILNIAMNTLFSHIIGPRRQGTQQGFFQISGSVARMLGPILMSTLYTIYGPKMAWSMELLIIGITTILWIIFYRRMVPLLSSPFTSNSTKRKFTVQNIFWISSVKG
;
A
#
# COMPACT_ATOMS: atom_id res chain seq x y z
N MET A 1 -5.92 1.81 -0.43
CA MET A 1 -6.24 2.63 0.76
C MET A 1 -6.63 1.74 1.93
N PHE A 2 -7.69 0.93 1.80
CA PHE A 2 -8.14 -0.01 2.85
C PHE A 2 -6.99 -0.82 3.50
N VAL A 3 -6.29 -1.64 2.71
CA VAL A 3 -5.13 -2.45 3.13
C VAL A 3 -4.09 -1.63 3.90
N GLN A 4 -3.61 -0.52 3.33
CA GLN A 4 -2.54 0.28 3.93
C GLN A 4 -2.95 0.82 5.28
N THR A 5 -4.14 1.42 5.37
CA THR A 5 -4.64 2.01 6.61
C THR A 5 -4.84 0.96 7.70
N ASN A 6 -5.24 -0.26 7.31
CA ASN A 6 -5.36 -1.37 8.23
C ASN A 6 -4.00 -1.81 8.78
N LEU A 7 -3.00 -2.01 7.90
CA LEU A 7 -1.64 -2.34 8.32
C LEU A 7 -1.02 -1.27 9.24
N GLU A 8 -1.26 0.01 8.96
CA GLU A 8 -0.81 1.12 9.82
C GLU A 8 -1.53 1.11 11.18
N THR A 9 -2.82 0.79 11.22
CA THR A 9 -3.62 0.76 12.45
C THR A 9 -3.22 -0.40 13.36
N ILE A 10 -3.11 -1.61 12.79
CA ILE A 10 -2.87 -2.81 13.58
C ILE A 10 -1.37 -3.17 13.68
N GLY A 11 -0.48 -2.47 12.99
CA GLY A 11 0.94 -2.82 12.95
C GLY A 11 1.59 -2.90 14.34
N SER A 12 1.28 -1.95 15.23
CA SER A 12 1.76 -1.94 16.61
C SER A 12 1.18 -3.08 17.46
N PRO A 13 -0.16 -3.21 17.62
CA PRO A 13 -0.72 -4.32 18.40
C PRO A 13 -0.40 -5.70 17.80
N TYR A 14 -0.27 -5.81 16.48
CA TYR A 14 0.20 -7.02 15.81
C TYR A 14 1.64 -7.36 16.22
N SER A 15 2.57 -6.41 16.13
CA SER A 15 3.98 -6.66 16.46
C SER A 15 4.18 -7.03 17.93
N MET A 16 3.45 -6.39 18.85
CA MET A 16 3.52 -6.72 20.27
C MET A 16 3.02 -8.13 20.57
N THR A 17 1.89 -8.52 19.97
CA THR A 17 1.28 -9.84 20.22
C THR A 17 1.96 -10.98 19.47
N MET A 18 2.45 -10.74 18.24
CA MET A 18 3.09 -11.74 17.39
C MET A 18 4.55 -11.97 17.73
N PHE A 19 5.29 -10.90 18.00
CA PHE A 19 6.74 -10.97 18.19
C PHE A 19 7.15 -10.86 19.65
N GLY A 20 6.20 -10.68 20.58
CA GLY A 20 6.49 -10.50 22.00
C GLY A 20 7.31 -9.24 22.25
N TRP A 21 7.03 -8.17 21.50
CA TRP A 21 7.76 -6.91 21.67
C TRP A 21 7.08 -6.00 22.68
N THR A 22 7.90 -5.25 23.41
CA THR A 22 7.44 -4.14 24.25
C THR A 22 6.87 -3.02 23.38
N GLU A 23 6.04 -2.16 23.95
CA GLU A 23 5.45 -1.01 23.26
C GLU A 23 6.54 -0.12 22.62
N GLN A 24 7.62 0.14 23.36
CA GLN A 24 8.75 0.94 22.89
C GLN A 24 9.44 0.27 21.70
N LYS A 25 9.70 -1.04 21.78
CA LYS A 25 10.39 -1.76 20.70
C LYS A 25 9.54 -1.86 19.44
N ALA A 26 8.24 -2.09 19.60
CA ALA A 26 7.30 -2.13 18.50
C ALA A 26 7.25 -0.79 17.75
N VAL A 27 7.12 0.33 18.48
CA VAL A 27 7.08 1.67 17.87
C VAL A 27 8.40 2.00 17.17
N GLU A 28 9.55 1.68 17.76
CA GLU A 28 10.87 1.91 17.17
C GLU A 28 11.00 1.19 15.81
N VAL A 29 10.76 -0.12 15.77
CA VAL A 29 10.95 -0.93 14.56
C VAL A 29 9.94 -0.55 13.47
N ILE A 30 8.67 -0.31 13.84
CA ILE A 30 7.64 0.12 12.88
C ILE A 30 8.01 1.49 12.28
N SER A 31 8.53 2.41 13.09
CA SER A 31 8.94 3.74 12.60
C SER A 31 10.10 3.63 11.60
N ILE A 32 11.09 2.77 11.88
CA ILE A 32 12.20 2.50 10.95
C ILE A 32 11.67 1.88 9.65
N ALA A 33 10.81 0.86 9.74
CA ALA A 33 10.21 0.22 8.57
C ALA A 33 9.41 1.21 7.72
N GLN A 34 8.64 2.11 8.36
CA GLN A 34 7.86 3.13 7.67
C GLN A 34 8.77 4.19 6.99
N ALA A 35 9.90 4.54 7.60
CA ALA A 35 10.89 5.42 6.99
C ALA A 35 11.48 4.79 5.71
N LEU A 36 11.78 3.49 5.72
CA LEU A 36 12.25 2.76 4.54
C LEU A 36 11.18 2.68 3.45
N VAL A 37 9.92 2.38 3.81
CA VAL A 37 8.78 2.43 2.88
C VAL A 37 8.64 3.81 2.25
N GLY A 38 8.82 4.88 3.03
CA GLY A 38 8.83 6.26 2.55
C GLY A 38 9.96 6.54 1.55
N ALA A 39 11.18 6.07 1.83
CA ALA A 39 12.32 6.21 0.94
C ALA A 39 12.10 5.48 -0.40
N ILE A 40 11.60 4.24 -0.36
CA ILE A 40 11.27 3.47 -1.57
C ILE A 40 10.15 4.14 -2.37
N THR A 41 9.13 4.67 -1.67
CA THR A 41 8.04 5.40 -2.29
C THR A 41 8.54 6.65 -3.02
N PHE A 42 9.44 7.41 -2.37
CA PHE A 42 10.06 8.58 -2.98
C PHE A 42 10.90 8.22 -4.22
N ALA A 43 11.72 7.16 -4.13
CA ALA A 43 12.48 6.65 -5.26
C ALA A 43 11.58 6.20 -6.42
N THR A 44 10.44 5.55 -6.10
CA THR A 44 9.44 5.15 -7.09
C THR A 44 8.82 6.35 -7.80
N TYR A 45 8.54 7.45 -7.09
CA TYR A 45 8.05 8.68 -7.73
C TYR A 45 9.08 9.29 -8.69
N ILE A 46 10.36 9.38 -8.28
CA ILE A 46 11.45 9.86 -9.15
C ILE A 46 11.56 8.98 -10.40
N PHE A 47 11.52 7.66 -10.22
CA PHE A 47 11.54 6.70 -11.32
C PHE A 47 10.40 6.98 -12.31
N TYR A 48 9.16 7.12 -11.84
CA TYR A 48 8.01 7.43 -12.71
C TYR A 48 8.15 8.76 -13.46
N ILE A 49 8.69 9.80 -12.83
CA ILE A 49 8.94 11.10 -13.47
C ILE A 49 9.96 10.96 -14.60
N TYR A 50 11.05 10.23 -14.36
CA TYR A 50 12.09 10.00 -15.36
C TYR A 50 11.57 9.23 -16.58
N PHE A 51 10.84 8.12 -16.36
CA PHE A 51 10.27 7.31 -17.44
C PHE A 51 9.20 8.04 -18.26
N LYS A 52 8.44 8.94 -17.62
CA LYS A 52 7.52 9.82 -18.34
C LYS A 52 8.28 10.80 -19.23
N SER A 53 9.41 11.32 -18.77
CA SER A 53 10.25 12.23 -19.57
C SER A 53 10.92 11.53 -20.75
N SER A 54 11.18 10.22 -20.66
CA SER A 54 11.83 9.45 -21.72
C SER A 54 10.87 8.94 -22.80
N ASN A 55 9.61 9.43 -22.86
CA ASN A 55 8.57 9.00 -23.80
C ASN A 55 8.35 7.48 -23.86
N MET A 56 8.65 6.75 -22.78
CA MET A 56 8.39 5.32 -22.73
C MET A 56 6.92 5.09 -22.37
N GLU A 57 6.18 4.36 -23.21
CA GLU A 57 4.78 4.07 -22.97
C GLU A 57 4.63 3.11 -21.78
N LEU A 58 4.33 3.65 -20.61
CA LEU A 58 4.03 2.86 -19.42
C LEU A 58 2.62 2.27 -19.54
N ASN A 59 2.53 0.96 -19.54
CA ASN A 59 1.26 0.23 -19.47
C ASN A 59 0.67 0.34 -18.06
N PHE A 60 0.01 1.47 -17.75
CA PHE A 60 -0.62 1.72 -16.45
C PHE A 60 -1.55 0.59 -16.02
N ARG A 61 -2.19 -0.10 -16.97
CA ARG A 61 -3.04 -1.24 -16.67
C ARG A 61 -2.26 -2.40 -16.06
N LEU A 62 -1.14 -2.75 -16.68
CA LEU A 62 -0.28 -3.83 -16.19
C LEU A 62 0.32 -3.45 -14.84
N SER A 63 0.73 -2.19 -14.66
CA SER A 63 1.21 -1.69 -13.36
C SER A 63 0.17 -1.87 -12.25
N CYS A 64 -1.10 -1.57 -12.49
CA CYS A 64 -2.17 -1.81 -11.51
C CYS A 64 -2.30 -3.29 -11.15
N ILE A 65 -2.29 -4.20 -12.14
CA ILE A 65 -2.37 -5.65 -11.88
C ILE A 65 -1.17 -6.11 -11.06
N LEU A 66 0.04 -5.75 -11.47
CA LEU A 66 1.27 -6.14 -10.79
C LEU A 66 1.29 -5.63 -9.34
N SER A 67 0.82 -4.40 -9.10
CA SER A 67 0.68 -3.88 -7.75
C SER A 67 -0.36 -4.62 -6.91
N ILE A 68 -1.55 -4.89 -7.45
CA ILE A 68 -2.60 -5.64 -6.73
C ILE A 68 -2.09 -7.05 -6.39
N LEU A 69 -1.40 -7.71 -7.33
CA LEU A 69 -0.75 -8.99 -7.10
C LEU A 69 0.34 -8.89 -6.03
N GLY A 70 1.18 -7.86 -6.06
CA GLY A 70 2.20 -7.62 -5.03
C GLY A 70 1.62 -7.44 -3.63
N LEU A 71 0.50 -6.70 -3.51
CA LEU A 71 -0.24 -6.60 -2.26
C LEU A 71 -0.81 -7.95 -1.82
N GLY A 72 -1.33 -8.76 -2.75
CA GLY A 72 -1.78 -10.12 -2.47
C GLY A 72 -0.65 -11.01 -1.96
N VAL A 73 0.50 -11.01 -2.64
CA VAL A 73 1.69 -11.78 -2.25
C VAL A 73 2.14 -11.42 -0.84
N PHE A 74 2.18 -10.13 -0.48
CA PHE A 74 2.48 -9.71 0.88
C PHE A 74 1.57 -10.38 1.92
N HIS A 75 0.25 -10.37 1.71
CA HIS A 75 -0.69 -10.98 2.65
C HIS A 75 -0.60 -12.50 2.69
N VAL A 76 -0.31 -13.16 1.56
CA VAL A 76 -0.11 -14.61 1.49
C VAL A 76 1.18 -15.03 2.23
N VAL A 77 2.27 -14.29 2.04
CA VAL A 77 3.57 -14.57 2.66
C VAL A 77 3.54 -14.31 4.16
N THR A 78 2.84 -13.27 4.61
CA THR A 78 2.71 -12.90 6.03
C THR A 78 1.57 -13.62 6.74
N PHE A 79 0.84 -14.49 6.04
CA PHE A 79 -0.24 -15.26 6.65
C PHE A 79 0.31 -16.23 7.70
N PRO A 80 -0.27 -16.30 8.92
CA PRO A 80 0.12 -17.26 9.95
C PRO A 80 -0.38 -18.66 9.59
N TRP A 81 0.30 -19.30 8.64
CA TRP A 81 -0.03 -20.62 8.14
C TRP A 81 0.02 -21.68 9.25
N PRO A 82 -0.84 -22.71 9.19
CA PRO A 82 -0.89 -23.75 10.22
C PRO A 82 0.40 -24.60 10.30
N PHE A 83 1.25 -24.59 9.28
CA PHE A 83 2.52 -25.32 9.29
C PHE A 83 3.64 -24.57 10.04
N LEU A 84 3.48 -23.28 10.35
CA LEU A 84 4.41 -22.55 11.22
C LEU A 84 4.16 -22.99 12.67
N SER A 85 4.97 -23.96 13.12
CA SER A 85 4.81 -24.60 14.44
C SER A 85 5.39 -23.78 15.61
N ASN A 86 5.75 -22.51 15.39
CA ASN A 86 6.31 -21.66 16.43
C ASN A 86 5.18 -21.16 17.34
N PRO A 87 5.13 -21.55 18.63
CA PRO A 87 4.11 -21.07 19.54
C PRO A 87 4.31 -19.59 19.82
N LEU A 88 3.21 -18.85 19.94
CA LEU A 88 3.25 -17.45 20.38
C LEU A 88 3.70 -17.37 21.84
N GLN A 89 4.46 -16.33 22.17
CA GLN A 89 4.67 -15.95 23.56
C GLN A 89 3.35 -15.48 24.14
N VAL A 90 2.98 -16.02 25.29
CA VAL A 90 1.70 -15.76 25.97
C VAL A 90 1.93 -15.31 27.39
N TYR A 91 1.00 -14.52 27.91
CA TYR A 91 0.99 -14.09 29.30
C TYR A 91 -0.45 -13.97 29.82
N THR A 92 -0.60 -13.99 31.14
CA THR A 92 -1.88 -13.88 31.87
C THR A 92 -2.02 -12.49 32.50
N GLU A 93 -3.23 -11.98 32.70
CA GLU A 93 -3.44 -10.68 33.38
C GLU A 93 -2.86 -10.66 34.80
N LYS A 94 -2.82 -11.81 35.48
CA LYS A 94 -2.18 -11.94 36.79
C LYS A 94 -0.68 -11.63 36.75
N GLU A 95 0.02 -12.08 35.72
CA GLU A 95 1.46 -11.83 35.54
C GLU A 95 1.72 -10.35 35.24
N ARG A 96 0.85 -9.75 34.42
CA ARG A 96 0.87 -8.31 34.15
C ARG A 96 0.60 -7.47 35.39
N LEU A 97 -0.33 -7.90 36.23
CA LEU A 97 -0.65 -7.22 37.47
C LEU A 97 0.50 -7.34 38.49
N ALA A 98 1.09 -8.52 38.63
CA ALA A 98 2.25 -8.76 39.49
C ALA A 98 3.42 -7.84 39.10
N TYR A 99 3.75 -7.77 37.80
CA TYR A 99 4.76 -6.85 37.27
C TYR A 99 4.53 -5.39 37.68
N LYS A 100 3.28 -4.91 37.56
CA LYS A 100 2.92 -3.53 37.94
C LYS A 100 2.95 -3.27 39.44
N ILE A 101 2.55 -4.24 40.26
CA ILE A 101 2.53 -4.10 41.74
C ILE A 101 3.96 -4.10 42.28
N GLU A 102 4.77 -5.05 41.84
CA GLU A 102 6.12 -5.28 42.34
C GLU A 102 7.17 -4.35 41.72
N HIS A 103 6.77 -3.47 40.77
CA HIS A 103 7.64 -2.50 40.10
C HIS A 103 8.92 -3.15 39.56
N LEU A 104 8.76 -4.30 38.89
CA LEU A 104 9.90 -5.03 38.33
C LEU A 104 10.59 -4.20 37.22
N PRO A 105 11.90 -4.41 37.02
CA PRO A 105 12.61 -3.80 35.90
C PRO A 105 12.00 -4.24 34.56
N SER A 106 12.13 -3.38 33.55
CA SER A 106 11.50 -3.55 32.22
C SER A 106 11.86 -4.86 31.50
N ASP A 107 12.98 -5.49 31.87
CA ASP A 107 13.40 -6.78 31.31
C ASP A 107 12.47 -7.95 31.69
N LEU A 108 11.64 -7.78 32.74
CA LEU A 108 10.63 -8.75 33.18
C LEU A 108 9.20 -8.35 32.76
N GLU A 109 9.04 -7.38 31.85
CA GLU A 109 7.73 -7.01 31.34
C GLU A 109 7.08 -8.20 30.62
N PRO A 110 5.85 -8.61 30.99
CA PRO A 110 5.15 -9.68 30.29
C PRO A 110 4.70 -9.19 28.91
N VAL A 111 5.26 -9.82 27.87
CA VAL A 111 5.06 -9.48 26.46
C VAL A 111 4.37 -10.61 25.70
N GLY A 112 3.73 -10.28 24.57
CA GLY A 112 3.08 -11.26 23.70
C GLY A 112 1.56 -11.23 23.76
N CYS A 113 0.93 -12.40 23.66
CA CYS A 113 -0.51 -12.55 23.56
C CYS A 113 -1.15 -12.84 24.93
N ASN A 114 -2.12 -12.01 25.30
CA ASN A 114 -2.84 -12.14 26.56
C ASN A 114 -3.94 -13.21 26.46
N THR A 115 -3.82 -14.29 27.21
CA THR A 115 -4.77 -15.42 27.16
C THR A 115 -6.12 -15.12 27.78
N ASP A 116 -6.20 -14.20 28.73
CA ASP A 116 -7.47 -13.81 29.37
C ASP A 116 -8.28 -12.88 28.47
N LYS A 117 -7.60 -12.12 27.61
CA LYS A 117 -8.23 -11.19 26.66
C LYS A 117 -8.54 -11.81 25.30
N PHE A 118 -7.70 -12.73 24.82
CA PHE A 118 -7.77 -13.27 23.48
C PHE A 118 -7.82 -14.80 23.46
N ASN A 119 -8.92 -15.36 22.94
CA ASN A 119 -9.13 -16.81 22.85
C ASN A 119 -8.30 -17.49 21.75
N TRP A 120 -7.69 -16.72 20.86
CA TRP A 120 -6.98 -17.21 19.67
C TRP A 120 -5.46 -17.30 19.86
N CYS A 121 -4.92 -16.94 21.02
CA CYS A 121 -3.47 -16.97 21.28
C CYS A 121 -2.86 -18.36 21.06
N GLN A 122 -3.57 -19.44 21.44
CA GLN A 122 -3.08 -20.81 21.31
C GLN A 122 -3.25 -21.38 19.90
N SER A 123 -4.21 -20.88 19.12
CA SER A 123 -4.53 -21.41 17.79
C SER A 123 -3.71 -20.75 16.68
N THR A 124 -2.93 -19.72 16.99
CA THR A 124 -2.17 -18.92 16.02
C THR A 124 -0.67 -19.13 16.21
N GLY A 125 0.03 -19.46 15.13
CA GLY A 125 1.49 -19.58 15.13
C GLY A 125 2.17 -18.23 14.91
N GLN A 126 3.35 -18.07 15.48
CA GLN A 126 4.19 -16.88 15.31
C GLN A 126 4.78 -16.81 13.89
N VAL A 127 4.59 -15.67 13.24
CA VAL A 127 5.20 -15.36 11.92
C VAL A 127 6.67 -14.94 12.11
N ASN A 128 7.53 -15.24 11.12
CA ASN A 128 8.92 -14.80 11.16
C ASN A 128 9.01 -13.27 11.01
N VAL A 129 9.62 -12.60 12.00
CA VAL A 129 9.84 -11.15 12.05
C VAL A 129 10.47 -10.62 10.76
N TRP A 130 11.56 -11.25 10.31
CA TRP A 130 12.31 -10.80 9.14
C TRP A 130 11.47 -10.91 7.88
N LEU A 131 10.73 -12.02 7.75
CA LEU A 131 9.82 -12.23 6.63
C LEU A 131 8.75 -11.14 6.60
N TYR A 132 8.17 -10.78 7.74
CA TYR A 132 7.16 -9.73 7.84
C TYR A 132 7.71 -8.36 7.44
N PHE A 133 8.80 -7.90 8.05
CA PHE A 133 9.31 -6.54 7.81
C PHE A 133 9.97 -6.39 6.43
N ILE A 134 10.70 -7.38 5.94
CA ILE A 134 11.29 -7.32 4.60
C ILE A 134 10.18 -7.30 3.54
N SER A 135 9.18 -8.18 3.66
CA SER A 135 8.05 -8.19 2.73
C SER A 135 7.22 -6.92 2.84
N TYR A 136 7.03 -6.36 4.04
CA TYR A 136 6.36 -5.07 4.25
C TYR A 136 7.08 -3.95 3.50
N VAL A 137 8.39 -3.79 3.71
CA VAL A 137 9.19 -2.73 3.09
C VAL A 137 9.20 -2.87 1.55
N VAL A 138 9.39 -4.08 1.04
CA VAL A 138 9.48 -4.33 -0.41
C VAL A 138 8.11 -4.23 -1.09
N PHE A 139 7.12 -5.00 -0.64
CA PHE A 139 5.83 -5.08 -1.33
C PHE A 139 4.96 -3.87 -1.06
N ILE A 140 4.83 -3.39 0.19
CA ILE A 140 4.02 -2.19 0.46
C ILE A 140 4.73 -0.96 -0.11
N GLY A 141 6.06 -0.85 0.06
CA GLY A 141 6.85 0.27 -0.45
C GLY A 141 6.86 0.41 -1.97
N LEU A 142 6.75 -0.70 -2.73
CA LEU A 142 6.68 -0.65 -4.19
C LEU A 142 5.24 -0.67 -4.70
N ALA A 143 4.43 -1.65 -4.28
CA ALA A 143 3.13 -1.90 -4.88
C ALA A 143 2.15 -0.75 -4.63
N PHE A 144 2.16 -0.16 -3.43
CA PHE A 144 1.22 0.90 -3.07
C PHE A 144 1.42 2.20 -3.88
N PRO A 145 2.62 2.81 -3.94
CA PRO A 145 2.82 4.02 -4.74
C PRO A 145 2.61 3.76 -6.24
N ILE A 146 3.08 2.61 -6.77
CA ILE A 146 2.83 2.23 -8.16
C ILE A 146 1.33 2.18 -8.45
N LEU A 147 0.55 1.52 -7.58
CA LEU A 147 -0.90 1.44 -7.73
C LEU A 147 -1.54 2.81 -7.71
N ASN A 148 -1.12 3.68 -6.79
CA ASN A 148 -1.68 5.02 -6.64
C ASN A 148 -1.40 5.87 -7.89
N ILE A 149 -0.17 5.87 -8.41
CA ILE A 149 0.20 6.60 -9.63
C ILE A 149 -0.56 6.04 -10.83
N ALA A 150 -0.48 4.73 -11.06
CA ALA A 150 -1.09 4.08 -12.21
C ALA A 150 -2.61 4.23 -12.21
N MET A 151 -3.27 4.10 -11.06
CA MET A 151 -4.72 4.25 -10.93
C MET A 151 -5.17 5.69 -11.22
N ASN A 152 -4.55 6.70 -10.59
CA ASN A 152 -4.92 8.10 -10.84
C ASN A 152 -4.69 8.52 -12.31
N THR A 153 -3.60 8.03 -12.90
CA THR A 153 -3.24 8.32 -14.29
C THR A 153 -4.21 7.64 -15.26
N LEU A 154 -4.50 6.35 -15.03
CA LEU A 154 -5.46 5.59 -15.83
C LEU A 154 -6.86 6.20 -15.76
N PHE A 155 -7.31 6.58 -14.56
CA PHE A 155 -8.61 7.21 -14.35
C PHE A 155 -8.74 8.52 -15.14
N SER A 156 -7.71 9.36 -15.11
CA SER A 156 -7.66 10.62 -15.87
C SER A 156 -7.66 10.39 -17.38
N HIS A 157 -6.94 9.38 -17.87
CA HIS A 157 -6.92 9.02 -19.30
C HIS A 157 -8.25 8.46 -19.81
N ILE A 158 -8.98 7.71 -18.99
CA ILE A 158 -10.29 7.15 -19.37
C ILE A 158 -11.35 8.25 -19.48
N ILE A 159 -11.36 9.22 -18.57
CA ILE A 159 -12.35 10.32 -18.57
C ILE A 159 -12.02 11.38 -19.62
N GLY A 160 -10.73 11.67 -19.81
CA GLY A 160 -10.29 12.79 -20.65
C GLY A 160 -10.61 14.16 -20.01
N PRO A 161 -10.62 15.25 -20.80
CA PRO A 161 -10.78 16.62 -20.27
C PRO A 161 -12.18 16.95 -19.75
N ARG A 162 -13.18 16.07 -19.93
CA ARG A 162 -14.58 16.37 -19.58
C ARG A 162 -14.88 15.98 -18.14
N ARG A 163 -15.19 16.97 -17.27
CA ARG A 163 -15.60 16.77 -15.85
C ARG A 163 -14.59 15.98 -15.00
N GLN A 164 -13.30 16.09 -15.30
CA GLN A 164 -12.23 15.37 -14.61
C GLN A 164 -12.24 15.61 -13.08
N GLY A 165 -12.39 16.88 -12.66
CA GLY A 165 -12.37 17.24 -11.23
C GLY A 165 -13.48 16.57 -10.41
N THR A 166 -14.73 16.61 -10.88
CA THR A 166 -15.86 16.00 -10.15
C THR A 166 -15.72 14.49 -10.03
N GLN A 167 -15.30 13.81 -11.10
CA GLN A 167 -15.11 12.37 -11.10
C GLN A 167 -13.95 11.94 -10.20
N GLN A 168 -12.84 12.70 -10.23
CA GLN A 168 -11.70 12.45 -9.35
C GLN A 168 -12.06 12.71 -7.88
N GLY A 169 -12.94 13.67 -7.61
CA GLY A 169 -13.53 13.88 -6.29
C GLY A 169 -14.27 12.65 -5.78
N PHE A 170 -15.16 12.04 -6.57
CA PHE A 170 -15.83 10.79 -6.19
C PHE A 170 -14.85 9.65 -5.92
N PHE A 171 -13.82 9.52 -6.76
CA PHE A 171 -12.76 8.53 -6.55
C PHE A 171 -12.05 8.73 -5.19
N GLN A 172 -11.72 9.98 -4.83
CA GLN A 172 -11.11 10.29 -3.54
C GLN A 172 -12.05 10.06 -2.35
N ILE A 173 -13.34 10.39 -2.47
CA ILE A 173 -14.35 10.11 -1.43
C ILE A 173 -14.38 8.61 -1.13
N SER A 174 -14.36 7.75 -2.16
CA SER A 174 -14.34 6.29 -1.96
C SER A 174 -13.09 5.84 -1.17
N GLY A 175 -11.94 6.45 -1.43
CA GLY A 175 -10.71 6.23 -0.68
C GLY A 175 -10.84 6.64 0.79
N SER A 176 -11.45 7.79 1.06
CA SER A 176 -11.69 8.28 2.43
C SER A 176 -12.66 7.39 3.21
N VAL A 177 -13.74 6.93 2.58
CA VAL A 177 -14.68 5.96 3.21
C VAL A 177 -13.93 4.67 3.56
N ALA A 178 -13.07 4.17 2.68
CA ALA A 178 -12.26 3.00 2.96
C ALA A 178 -11.30 3.20 4.15
N ARG A 179 -10.70 4.39 4.30
CA ARG A 179 -9.83 4.72 5.45
C ARG A 179 -10.61 4.84 6.77
N MET A 180 -11.88 5.23 6.70
CA MET A 180 -12.74 5.31 7.88
C MET A 180 -13.21 3.93 8.33
N LEU A 181 -13.68 3.10 7.39
CA LEU A 181 -14.24 1.78 7.69
C LEU A 181 -13.17 0.71 7.95
N GLY A 182 -12.01 0.81 7.31
CA GLY A 182 -10.93 -0.17 7.43
C GLY A 182 -10.53 -0.46 8.88
N PRO A 183 -10.04 0.53 9.63
CA PRO A 183 -9.60 0.35 11.01
C PRO A 183 -10.67 -0.25 11.93
N ILE A 184 -11.93 0.14 11.75
CA ILE A 184 -13.05 -0.35 12.56
C ILE A 184 -13.27 -1.84 12.31
N LEU A 185 -13.34 -2.25 11.04
CA LEU A 185 -13.52 -3.65 10.66
C LEU A 185 -12.30 -4.50 11.04
N MET A 186 -11.10 -3.97 10.81
CA MET A 186 -9.86 -4.68 11.12
C MET A 186 -9.69 -4.89 12.62
N SER A 187 -9.89 -3.85 13.44
CA SER A 187 -9.75 -3.94 14.91
C SER A 187 -10.75 -4.90 15.55
N THR A 188 -11.99 -4.90 15.06
CA THR A 188 -13.04 -5.80 15.57
C THR A 188 -12.75 -7.27 15.22
N LEU A 189 -12.41 -7.55 13.95
CA LEU A 189 -12.04 -8.90 13.52
C LEU A 189 -10.77 -9.39 14.23
N TYR A 190 -9.77 -8.52 14.37
CA TYR A 190 -8.52 -8.82 15.05
C TYR A 190 -8.75 -9.18 16.52
N THR A 191 -9.60 -8.43 17.22
CA THR A 191 -9.87 -8.66 18.64
C THR A 191 -10.62 -9.98 18.86
N ILE A 192 -11.64 -10.26 18.06
CA ILE A 192 -12.55 -11.40 18.27
C ILE A 192 -11.95 -12.70 17.74
N TYR A 193 -11.49 -12.70 16.49
CA TYR A 193 -11.07 -13.91 15.78
C TYR A 193 -9.56 -13.98 15.54
N GLY A 194 -8.85 -12.90 15.83
CA GLY A 194 -7.42 -12.85 15.70
C GLY A 194 -6.91 -12.53 14.30
N PRO A 195 -5.59 -12.60 14.12
CA PRO A 195 -4.87 -12.20 12.92
C PRO A 195 -5.20 -13.05 11.70
N LYS A 196 -5.51 -14.34 11.88
CA LYS A 196 -5.90 -15.23 10.76
C LYS A 196 -7.10 -14.69 10.00
N MET A 197 -8.15 -14.30 10.72
CA MET A 197 -9.36 -13.75 10.09
C MET A 197 -9.10 -12.36 9.52
N ALA A 198 -8.34 -11.53 10.22
CA ALA A 198 -7.99 -10.19 9.77
C ALA A 198 -7.23 -10.21 8.42
N TRP A 199 -6.22 -11.08 8.28
CA TRP A 199 -5.51 -11.28 7.00
C TRP A 199 -6.40 -11.92 5.93
N SER A 200 -7.29 -12.84 6.29
CA SER A 200 -8.21 -13.46 5.34
C SER A 200 -9.18 -12.46 4.72
N MET A 201 -9.63 -11.47 5.50
CA MET A 201 -10.48 -10.37 5.02
C MET A 201 -9.75 -9.51 3.99
N GLU A 202 -8.49 -9.18 4.24
CA GLU A 202 -7.66 -8.43 3.30
C GLU A 202 -7.48 -9.20 1.99
N LEU A 203 -7.16 -10.50 2.09
CA LEU A 203 -7.07 -11.38 0.92
C LEU A 203 -8.40 -11.45 0.15
N LEU A 204 -9.53 -11.49 0.84
CA LEU A 204 -10.85 -11.48 0.21
C LEU A 204 -11.08 -10.17 -0.57
N ILE A 205 -10.78 -9.02 0.03
CA ILE A 205 -10.95 -7.71 -0.63
C ILE A 205 -10.00 -7.56 -1.82
N ILE A 206 -8.75 -7.99 -1.68
CA ILE A 206 -7.77 -8.01 -2.78
C ILE A 206 -8.26 -8.95 -3.88
N GLY A 207 -8.79 -10.12 -3.54
CA GLY A 207 -9.36 -11.08 -4.48
C GLY A 207 -10.55 -10.51 -5.26
N ILE A 208 -11.53 -9.93 -4.56
CA ILE A 208 -12.69 -9.26 -5.20
C ILE A 208 -12.21 -8.12 -6.10
N THR A 209 -11.28 -7.30 -5.62
CA THR A 209 -10.72 -6.19 -6.41
C THR A 209 -10.04 -6.71 -7.68
N THR A 210 -9.27 -7.79 -7.58
CA THR A 210 -8.58 -8.43 -8.71
C THR A 210 -9.58 -8.97 -9.73
N ILE A 211 -10.63 -9.67 -9.27
CA ILE A 211 -11.69 -10.22 -10.13
C ILE A 211 -12.39 -9.10 -10.89
N LEU A 212 -12.79 -8.03 -10.20
CA LEU A 212 -13.41 -6.86 -10.83
C LEU A 212 -12.47 -6.23 -11.86
N TRP A 213 -11.17 -6.15 -11.55
CA TRP A 213 -10.16 -5.62 -12.46
C TRP A 213 -10.04 -6.44 -13.75
N ILE A 214 -10.08 -7.78 -13.64
CA ILE A 214 -10.04 -8.69 -14.79
C ILE A 214 -11.30 -8.56 -15.64
N ILE A 215 -12.48 -8.54 -15.03
CA ILE A 215 -13.77 -8.40 -15.74
C ILE A 215 -13.81 -7.10 -16.54
N PHE A 216 -13.39 -5.99 -15.94
CA PHE A 216 -13.40 -4.68 -16.59
C PHE A 216 -12.13 -4.35 -17.38
N TYR A 217 -11.20 -5.29 -17.51
CA TYR A 217 -9.90 -5.07 -18.17
C TYR A 217 -10.04 -4.51 -19.59
N ARG A 218 -10.99 -5.04 -20.37
CA ARG A 218 -11.26 -4.62 -21.75
C ARG A 218 -11.94 -3.26 -21.84
N ARG A 219 -12.59 -2.78 -20.79
CA ARG A 219 -13.34 -1.52 -20.78
C ARG A 219 -12.44 -0.30 -20.48
N MET A 220 -11.28 -0.50 -19.88
CA MET A 220 -10.38 0.57 -19.42
C MET A 220 -9.53 1.20 -20.55
N VAL A 221 -10.14 1.51 -21.70
CA VAL A 221 -9.47 2.13 -22.87
C VAL A 221 -9.36 3.65 -22.69
N PRO A 222 -8.18 4.27 -22.93
CA PRO A 222 -8.04 5.71 -22.90
C PRO A 222 -8.99 6.35 -23.93
N LEU A 223 -9.55 7.51 -23.58
CA LEU A 223 -10.36 8.27 -24.52
C LEU A 223 -9.45 8.82 -25.62
N LEU A 224 -9.62 8.35 -26.85
CA LEU A 224 -9.02 8.98 -28.02
C LEU A 224 -9.69 10.34 -28.21
N SER A 225 -9.05 11.41 -27.76
CA SER A 225 -9.45 12.75 -28.17
C SER A 225 -9.21 12.86 -29.67
N SER A 226 -10.29 13.03 -30.46
CA SER A 226 -10.18 13.42 -31.86
C SER A 226 -9.17 14.57 -31.97
N PRO A 227 -8.16 14.50 -32.85
CA PRO A 227 -7.32 15.65 -33.10
C PRO A 227 -8.25 16.76 -33.55
N PHE A 228 -8.39 17.80 -32.74
CA PHE A 228 -9.02 19.02 -33.18
C PHE A 228 -8.20 19.46 -34.38
N THR A 229 -8.74 19.31 -35.60
CA THR A 229 -8.25 20.00 -36.79
C THR A 229 -8.39 21.49 -36.50
N SER A 230 -7.40 22.04 -35.81
CA SER A 230 -7.18 23.46 -35.68
C SER A 230 -6.75 23.96 -37.05
N ASN A 231 -7.74 24.21 -37.90
CA ASN A 231 -7.59 25.00 -39.10
C ASN A 231 -7.68 26.49 -38.75
N SER A 232 -7.06 26.91 -37.64
CA SER A 232 -6.94 28.32 -37.29
C SER A 232 -5.47 28.71 -37.16
N THR A 233 -5.00 29.27 -38.27
CA THR A 233 -4.04 30.37 -38.29
C THR A 233 -2.59 29.99 -38.05
N LYS A 234 -1.89 29.78 -39.16
CA LYS A 234 -0.46 30.10 -39.32
C LYS A 234 -0.18 31.49 -38.75
N ARG A 235 0.09 31.60 -37.46
CA ARG A 235 0.82 32.74 -36.92
C ARG A 235 2.30 32.44 -37.19
N LYS A 236 2.81 33.02 -38.28
CA LYS A 236 4.24 33.10 -38.59
C LYS A 236 4.97 33.56 -37.32
N PHE A 237 5.62 32.63 -36.63
CA PHE A 237 6.74 32.97 -35.78
C PHE A 237 7.90 33.23 -36.73
N THR A 238 8.11 34.51 -37.04
CA THR A 238 9.34 34.99 -37.67
C THR A 238 10.47 34.73 -36.69
N VAL A 239 11.08 33.55 -36.81
CA VAL A 239 12.39 33.30 -36.19
C VAL A 239 13.40 34.04 -37.05
N GLN A 240 13.91 35.14 -36.50
CA GLN A 240 15.15 35.75 -36.93
C GLN A 240 16.25 34.68 -36.97
N ASN A 241 16.63 34.25 -38.17
CA ASN A 241 17.94 33.66 -38.41
C ASN A 241 18.70 34.62 -39.33
N ILE A 242 19.39 35.57 -38.69
CA ILE A 242 20.55 36.24 -39.27
C ILE A 242 21.66 35.19 -39.25
N PHE A 243 21.81 34.47 -40.36
CA PHE A 243 23.05 33.79 -40.70
C PHE A 243 23.42 34.24 -42.12
N TRP A 244 24.21 35.31 -42.18
CA TRP A 244 24.96 35.69 -43.36
C TRP A 244 26.16 34.75 -43.48
N ILE A 245 26.08 33.76 -44.37
CA ILE A 245 27.26 33.08 -44.90
C ILE A 245 27.10 32.93 -46.42
N SER A 246 27.86 33.80 -47.09
CA SER A 246 28.59 33.64 -48.35
C SER A 246 28.00 32.84 -49.53
N SER A 247 28.03 33.54 -50.67
CA SER A 247 28.59 33.10 -51.95
C SER A 247 27.63 32.52 -53.00
N VAL A 248 27.71 33.11 -54.21
CA VAL A 248 27.87 32.47 -55.53
C VAL A 248 26.91 33.01 -56.61
N LYS A 249 27.53 33.80 -57.51
CA LYS A 249 27.36 33.92 -58.98
C LYS A 249 26.07 34.51 -59.58
N GLY A 250 26.30 35.46 -60.50
CA GLY A 250 25.34 35.99 -61.46
C GLY A 250 25.73 37.40 -61.85
#